data_AF-A0A7H8QSF2-F1
#
_entry.id   AF-A0A7H8QSF2-F1
#
_cell.length_a   1.000
_cell.length_b   1.000
_cell.length_c   1.000
_cell.angle_alpha   90.00
_cell.angle_beta   90.00
_cell.angle_gamma   90.00
#
_symmetry.space_group_name_H-M   'P 1'
#
loop_
_entity.id
_entity.type
_entity.pdbx_description
1 polymer ?
#
loop_
_entity_poly.entity_id
_entity_poly.type
_entity_poly.pdbx_seq_one_letter_code
_entity_poly.pdbx_strand_id
1 'polypeptide(L)'
;MEDTDLDKKLGSWDVDSTIKFARELPALGVDLLDVSSDENNPGQYLDGANTKDYNVNIAGRIRDDIRVNNLELLIGVVGMITTAEQAGDIVEQGGNQPKKDPDAEGEATKQVTHVKSNRQAMEDSVFVARPFLREPDWVFKVASKLGVDVWRPN
;
A
#
# COMPACT_ATOMS: atom_id res chain seq x y z
N MET A 1 -4.92 -5.36 -20.01
CA MET A 1 -4.49 -6.35 -21.03
C MET A 1 -5.26 -7.64 -20.88
N GLU A 2 -5.58 -8.02 -19.64
CA GLU A 2 -6.56 -9.06 -19.31
C GLU A 2 -7.83 -8.97 -20.18
N ASP A 3 -8.34 -10.15 -20.57
CA ASP A 3 -9.55 -10.36 -21.37
C ASP A 3 -9.50 -9.88 -22.83
N THR A 4 -8.36 -9.33 -23.28
CA THR A 4 -8.17 -8.94 -24.69
C THR A 4 -7.80 -10.13 -25.58
N ASP A 5 -7.94 -10.00 -26.90
CA ASP A 5 -7.50 -11.04 -27.84
C ASP A 5 -5.98 -11.26 -27.79
N LEU A 6 -5.22 -10.22 -27.42
CA LEU A 6 -3.77 -10.31 -27.28
C LEU A 6 -3.39 -11.15 -26.05
N ASP A 7 -4.10 -10.96 -24.94
CA ASP A 7 -3.95 -11.78 -23.73
C ASP A 7 -4.29 -13.25 -24.00
N LYS A 8 -5.40 -13.55 -24.68
CA LYS A 8 -5.73 -14.93 -25.08
C LYS A 8 -4.67 -15.58 -25.97
N LYS A 9 -3.93 -14.79 -26.74
CA LYS A 9 -2.90 -15.28 -27.67
C LYS A 9 -1.53 -15.47 -27.02
N LEU A 10 -1.12 -14.55 -26.15
CA LEU A 10 0.25 -14.49 -25.62
C LEU A 10 0.33 -14.75 -24.11
N GLY A 11 -0.80 -14.72 -23.42
CA GLY A 11 -0.89 -14.65 -21.96
C GLY A 11 -0.60 -13.24 -21.44
N SER A 12 -0.87 -13.05 -20.16
CA SER A 12 -0.48 -11.86 -19.39
C SER A 12 0.04 -12.27 -18.02
N TRP A 13 0.85 -11.39 -17.43
CA TRP A 13 1.20 -11.48 -16.01
C TRP A 13 0.20 -10.63 -15.24
N ASP A 14 -0.66 -11.30 -14.49
CA ASP A 14 -1.72 -10.68 -13.70
C ASP A 14 -1.42 -10.71 -12.19
N VAL A 15 -2.37 -10.24 -11.39
CA VAL A 15 -2.24 -10.25 -9.92
C VAL A 15 -2.15 -11.68 -9.39
N ASP A 16 -2.89 -12.63 -9.97
CA ASP A 16 -2.89 -14.02 -9.51
C ASP A 16 -1.56 -14.72 -9.82
N SER A 17 -0.95 -14.40 -10.96
CA SER A 17 0.42 -14.80 -11.32
C SER A 17 1.43 -14.27 -10.30
N THR A 18 1.28 -13.01 -9.88
CA THR A 18 2.11 -12.40 -8.83
C THR A 18 1.93 -13.10 -7.49
N ILE A 19 0.69 -13.40 -7.08
CA ILE A 19 0.41 -14.11 -5.83
C ILE A 19 1.06 -15.50 -5.84
N LYS A 20 0.91 -16.24 -6.93
CA LYS A 20 1.53 -17.56 -7.08
C LYS A 20 3.05 -17.47 -6.93
N PHE A 21 3.68 -16.51 -7.61
CA PHE A 21 5.12 -16.29 -7.51
C PHE A 21 5.55 -15.86 -6.10
N ALA A 22 4.79 -14.98 -5.45
CA ALA A 22 5.07 -14.50 -4.11
C ALA A 22 5.16 -15.63 -3.07
N ARG A 23 4.38 -16.71 -3.25
CA ARG A 23 4.45 -17.89 -2.36
C ARG A 23 5.79 -18.65 -2.45
N GLU A 24 6.49 -18.56 -3.58
CA GLU A 24 7.76 -19.25 -3.79
C GLU A 24 8.95 -18.45 -3.22
N LEU A 25 8.80 -17.13 -3.07
CA LEU A 25 9.86 -16.20 -2.67
C LEU A 25 10.50 -16.51 -1.31
N PRO A 26 9.77 -16.84 -0.24
CA PRO A 26 10.37 -17.17 1.06
C PRO A 26 11.34 -18.35 0.99
N ALA A 27 11.00 -19.37 0.20
CA ALA A 27 11.86 -20.55 0.03
C ALA A 27 13.16 -20.22 -0.72
N LEU A 28 13.20 -19.11 -1.45
CA LEU A 28 14.38 -18.58 -2.12
C LEU A 28 15.18 -17.61 -1.24
N GLY A 29 14.75 -17.36 0.00
CA GLY A 29 15.41 -16.46 0.94
C GLY A 29 15.09 -14.98 0.73
N VAL A 30 13.94 -14.66 0.14
CA VAL A 30 13.48 -13.28 -0.04
C VAL A 30 12.63 -12.86 1.16
N ASP A 31 13.03 -11.78 1.83
CA ASP A 31 12.37 -11.27 3.03
C ASP A 31 11.29 -10.22 2.74
N LEU A 32 11.37 -9.51 1.61
CA LEU A 32 10.50 -8.38 1.25
C LEU A 32 10.20 -8.37 -0.25
N LEU A 33 8.92 -8.23 -0.61
CA LEU A 33 8.46 -7.98 -1.97
C LEU A 33 7.95 -6.53 -2.09
N ASP A 34 8.55 -5.75 -2.98
CA ASP A 34 8.06 -4.41 -3.36
C ASP A 34 7.09 -4.52 -4.54
N VAL A 35 5.84 -4.08 -4.33
CA VAL A 35 4.73 -4.28 -5.27
C VAL A 35 4.42 -2.99 -6.03
N SER A 36 4.34 -3.11 -7.35
CA SER A 36 3.91 -2.04 -8.27
C SER A 36 3.06 -2.60 -9.42
N SER A 37 2.43 -1.72 -10.20
CA SER A 37 1.66 -2.06 -11.40
C SER A 37 2.52 -2.34 -12.65
N ASP A 38 3.81 -2.00 -12.62
CA ASP A 38 4.83 -2.07 -13.71
C ASP A 38 4.50 -1.31 -15.02
N GLU A 39 3.22 -1.15 -15.37
CA GLU A 39 2.70 -0.40 -16.53
C GLU A 39 3.40 -0.71 -17.87
N ASN A 40 3.86 -1.96 -18.02
CA ASN A 40 4.80 -2.37 -19.07
C ASN A 40 4.15 -2.60 -20.45
N ASN A 41 2.86 -2.27 -20.60
CA ASN A 41 2.16 -2.40 -21.88
C ASN A 41 1.49 -1.06 -22.27
N PRO A 42 1.77 -0.50 -23.46
CA PRO A 42 1.18 0.76 -23.89
C PRO A 42 -0.34 0.70 -24.13
N GLY A 43 -0.89 -0.50 -24.31
CA GLY A 43 -2.33 -0.77 -24.40
C GLY A 43 -2.97 -1.11 -23.04
N GLN A 44 -2.23 -1.05 -21.93
CA GLN A 44 -2.80 -1.18 -20.60
C GLN A 44 -3.68 0.04 -20.30
N TYR A 45 -4.89 -0.23 -19.85
CA TYR A 45 -5.81 0.79 -19.37
C TYR A 45 -5.76 0.82 -17.84
N LEU A 46 -5.47 1.98 -17.28
CA LEU A 46 -5.64 2.27 -15.87
C LEU A 46 -6.72 3.35 -15.75
N ASP A 47 -7.74 3.08 -14.94
CA ASP A 47 -8.74 4.09 -14.60
C ASP A 47 -8.07 5.18 -13.75
N GLY A 48 -7.77 6.31 -14.38
CA GLY A 48 -7.10 7.46 -13.77
C GLY A 48 -7.75 7.94 -12.47
N ALA A 49 -9.06 7.77 -12.30
CA ALA A 49 -9.79 8.18 -11.10
C ALA A 49 -9.52 7.29 -9.87
N ASN A 50 -9.13 6.02 -10.09
CA ASN A 50 -8.92 5.01 -9.05
C ASN A 50 -7.45 4.60 -8.88
N THR A 51 -6.50 5.35 -9.46
CA THR A 51 -5.06 5.03 -9.38
C THR A 51 -4.43 5.21 -8.00
N LYS A 52 -5.05 5.97 -7.09
CA LYS A 52 -4.45 6.29 -5.78
C LYS A 52 -4.21 5.06 -4.92
N ASP A 53 -5.17 4.15 -4.91
CA ASP A 53 -5.14 2.94 -4.06
C ASP A 53 -4.91 1.67 -4.88
N TYR A 54 -4.63 1.80 -6.18
CA TYR A 54 -4.51 0.66 -7.09
C TYR A 54 -3.41 -0.32 -6.64
N ASN A 55 -2.19 0.20 -6.43
CA ASN A 55 -1.06 -0.63 -5.97
C ASN A 55 -1.27 -1.14 -4.54
N VAL A 56 -1.87 -0.34 -3.67
CA VAL A 56 -2.21 -0.70 -2.28
C VAL A 56 -3.18 -1.90 -2.28
N ASN A 57 -4.22 -1.85 -3.11
CA ASN A 57 -5.16 -2.97 -3.21
C ASN A 57 -4.51 -4.26 -3.73
N ILE A 58 -3.56 -4.17 -4.67
CA ILE A 58 -2.80 -5.32 -5.16
C ILE A 58 -1.89 -5.87 -4.06
N ALA A 59 -1.14 -5.00 -3.38
CA ALA A 59 -0.23 -5.37 -2.29
C ALA A 59 -0.99 -6.02 -1.12
N GLY A 60 -2.12 -5.46 -0.71
CA GLY A 60 -3.01 -6.04 0.29
C GLY A 60 -3.49 -7.45 -0.08
N ARG A 61 -3.91 -7.68 -1.33
CA ARG A 61 -4.30 -9.02 -1.81
C ARG A 61 -3.15 -10.04 -1.71
N ILE A 62 -1.93 -9.64 -2.09
CA ILE A 62 -0.75 -10.49 -1.98
C ILE A 62 -0.46 -10.81 -0.51
N ARG A 63 -0.53 -9.80 0.36
CA ARG A 63 -0.25 -9.98 1.79
C ARG A 63 -1.25 -10.87 2.50
N ASP A 64 -2.52 -10.73 2.20
CA ASP A 64 -3.57 -11.61 2.74
C ASP A 64 -3.30 -13.07 2.38
N ASP A 65 -2.89 -13.32 1.13
CA ASP A 65 -2.56 -14.66 0.66
C ASP A 65 -1.32 -15.24 1.36
N ILE A 66 -0.24 -14.48 1.46
CA ILE A 66 0.99 -14.86 2.18
C ILE A 66 0.66 -15.24 3.64
N ARG A 67 -0.20 -14.47 4.30
CA ARG A 67 -0.60 -14.72 5.68
C ARG A 67 -1.46 -15.95 5.86
N VAL A 68 -2.46 -16.16 5.00
CA VAL A 68 -3.32 -17.35 5.05
C VAL A 68 -2.49 -18.63 4.84
N ASN A 69 -1.41 -18.55 4.06
CA ASN A 69 -0.48 -19.65 3.84
C ASN A 69 0.65 -19.74 4.90
N ASN A 70 0.64 -18.88 5.92
CA ASN A 70 1.66 -18.81 6.98
C ASN A 70 3.10 -18.72 6.43
N LEU A 71 3.29 -17.87 5.44
CA LEU A 71 4.57 -17.60 4.80
C LEU A 71 5.22 -16.34 5.38
N GLU A 72 6.54 -16.39 5.56
CA GLU A 72 7.34 -15.26 6.03
C GLU A 72 7.80 -14.43 4.82
N LEU A 73 6.95 -13.49 4.39
CA LEU A 73 7.28 -12.50 3.37
C LEU A 73 6.67 -11.16 3.77
N LEU A 74 7.50 -10.13 3.92
CA LEU A 74 7.04 -8.76 4.09
C LEU A 74 6.56 -8.21 2.74
N ILE A 75 5.50 -7.41 2.77
CA ILE A 75 4.99 -6.73 1.57
C ILE A 75 5.16 -5.22 1.72
N GLY A 76 5.89 -4.64 0.77
CA GLY A 76 6.00 -3.21 0.58
C GLY A 76 5.23 -2.77 -0.66
N VAL A 77 4.82 -1.51 -0.71
CA VAL A 77 4.10 -0.95 -1.85
C VAL A 77 4.65 0.42 -2.27
N VAL A 78 4.80 0.60 -3.58
CA VAL A 78 4.98 1.92 -4.19
C VAL A 78 3.64 2.48 -4.64
N GLY A 79 3.36 3.75 -4.40
CA GLY A 79 2.17 4.33 -5.02
C GLY A 79 1.77 5.70 -4.51
N MET A 80 2.14 6.74 -5.24
CA MET A 80 1.59 8.11 -5.11
C MET A 80 1.34 8.60 -3.67
N ILE A 81 2.09 8.10 -2.68
CA ILE A 81 1.94 8.47 -1.29
C ILE A 81 2.46 9.89 -1.17
N THR A 82 1.53 10.81 -0.93
CA THR A 82 1.83 12.25 -0.92
C THR A 82 1.54 12.88 0.43
N THR A 83 0.80 12.19 1.31
CA THR A 83 0.41 12.71 2.62
C THR A 83 0.85 11.76 3.73
N ALA A 84 1.04 12.31 4.93
CA ALA A 84 1.41 11.54 6.12
C ALA A 84 0.28 10.61 6.54
N GLU A 85 -0.94 11.11 6.41
CA GLU A 85 -2.19 10.44 6.74
C GLU A 85 -2.36 9.20 5.85
N GLN A 86 -2.12 9.32 4.54
CA GLN A 86 -2.13 8.18 3.62
C GLN A 86 -1.07 7.15 4.00
N ALA A 87 0.16 7.58 4.32
CA ALA A 87 1.21 6.66 4.73
C ALA A 87 0.83 5.90 6.02
N GLY A 88 0.30 6.61 7.02
CA GLY A 88 -0.19 6.02 8.26
C GLY A 88 -1.36 5.06 8.05
N ASP A 89 -2.35 5.44 7.24
CA ASP A 89 -3.51 4.60 6.95
C ASP A 89 -3.08 3.26 6.32
N ILE A 90 -2.14 3.27 5.38
CA ILE A 90 -1.63 2.06 4.69
C ILE A 90 -0.97 1.08 5.70
N VAL A 91 -0.13 1.59 6.61
CA VAL A 91 0.61 0.74 7.57
C VAL A 91 -0.12 0.47 8.90
N GLU A 92 -1.14 1.24 9.26
CA GLU A 92 -1.85 1.12 10.54
C GLU A 92 -3.30 0.65 10.40
N GLN A 93 -3.97 0.96 9.29
CA GLN A 93 -5.41 0.72 9.15
C GLN A 93 -5.69 -0.30 8.04
N GLY A 94 -6.19 -1.46 8.46
CA GLY A 94 -6.78 -2.42 7.53
C GLY A 94 -7.95 -1.84 6.73
N GLY A 95 -8.03 -2.24 5.47
CA GLY A 95 -8.84 -1.66 4.40
C GLY A 95 -10.27 -1.24 4.77
N ASN A 96 -10.71 -0.17 4.07
CA ASN A 96 -12.00 0.53 4.12
C ASN A 96 -12.21 1.48 5.30
N GLN A 97 -11.89 2.77 5.08
CA GLN A 97 -12.75 3.83 5.61
C GLN A 97 -13.91 4.08 4.62
N PRO A 98 -15.18 4.15 5.06
CA PRO A 98 -16.17 4.89 4.29
C PRO A 98 -15.70 6.34 4.19
N LYS A 99 -15.83 6.95 3.00
CA LYS A 99 -15.51 8.36 2.75
C LYS A 99 -16.06 9.21 3.89
N LYS A 100 -15.18 9.92 4.60
CA LYS A 100 -15.60 11.00 5.49
C LYS A 100 -16.14 12.12 4.60
N ASP A 101 -17.44 12.37 4.69
CA ASP A 101 -18.05 13.52 4.03
C ASP A 101 -17.32 14.80 4.50
N PRO A 102 -16.85 15.67 3.58
CA PRO A 102 -16.10 16.88 3.94
C PRO A 102 -16.92 17.89 4.76
N ASP A 103 -18.24 17.74 4.80
CA ASP A 103 -19.16 18.73 5.38
C ASP A 103 -19.62 18.38 6.81
N ALA A 104 -19.09 17.31 7.43
CA ALA A 104 -19.37 16.98 8.82
C ALA A 104 -18.43 17.75 9.78
N GLU A 105 -18.56 19.07 9.82
CA GLU A 105 -18.07 19.87 10.95
C GLU A 105 -18.99 19.67 12.15
N GLY A 106 -18.47 19.13 13.25
CA GLY A 106 -19.20 19.12 14.52
C GLY A 106 -18.81 18.01 15.48
N GLU A 107 -17.93 18.36 16.42
CA GLU A 107 -17.89 17.82 17.78
C GLU A 107 -17.63 16.31 17.98
N ALA A 108 -16.36 15.95 18.16
CA ALA A 108 -15.96 14.91 19.12
C ALA A 108 -14.49 15.05 19.49
N THR A 109 -14.12 16.14 20.17
CA THR A 109 -12.88 16.18 20.94
C THR A 109 -13.09 15.40 22.24
N LYS A 110 -12.16 14.50 22.55
CA LYS A 110 -12.04 13.71 23.81
C LYS A 110 -12.90 12.44 23.89
N GLN A 111 -12.39 11.35 23.31
CA GLN A 111 -12.28 10.01 23.91
C GLN A 111 -11.96 9.00 22.80
N VAL A 112 -10.68 8.78 22.51
CA VAL A 112 -10.23 7.52 21.90
C VAL A 112 -9.13 7.00 22.80
N THR A 113 -9.56 6.51 23.97
CA THR A 113 -8.81 5.49 24.70
C THR A 113 -8.49 4.36 23.75
N HIS A 114 -7.22 3.96 23.76
CA HIS A 114 -6.60 2.75 23.25
C HIS A 114 -7.53 1.55 22.95
N VAL A 115 -8.42 1.67 21.97
CA VAL A 115 -9.07 0.53 21.34
C VAL A 115 -8.26 0.27 20.08
N LYS A 116 -7.24 -0.59 20.22
CA LYS A 116 -6.68 -1.31 19.08
C LYS A 116 -7.83 -2.11 18.48
N SER A 117 -8.61 -1.48 17.60
CA SER A 117 -9.50 -2.23 16.73
C SER A 117 -8.60 -3.22 16.01
N ASN A 118 -9.03 -4.47 15.92
CA ASN A 118 -8.34 -5.58 15.27
C ASN A 118 -8.28 -5.37 13.72
N ARG A 119 -8.00 -4.14 13.28
CA ARG A 119 -7.86 -3.70 11.90
C ARG A 119 -6.41 -3.96 11.53
N GLN A 120 -6.27 -4.87 10.57
CA GLN A 120 -5.01 -5.46 10.18
C GLN A 120 -4.40 -4.58 9.10
N ALA A 121 -3.24 -3.95 9.36
CA ALA A 121 -2.48 -3.13 8.40
C ALA A 121 -2.56 -3.72 6.98
N MET A 122 -2.63 -2.91 5.93
CA MET A 122 -2.72 -3.43 4.56
C MET A 122 -1.34 -3.92 4.07
N GLU A 123 -0.26 -3.24 4.48
CA GLU A 123 1.12 -3.53 4.10
C GLU A 123 2.08 -3.48 5.30
N ASP A 124 3.33 -3.91 5.10
CA ASP A 124 4.39 -3.84 6.11
C ASP A 124 5.32 -2.63 5.89
N SER A 125 5.37 -2.08 4.67
CA SER A 125 6.23 -0.94 4.33
C SER A 125 5.65 -0.10 3.18
N VAL A 126 5.99 1.18 3.18
CA VAL A 126 5.51 2.15 2.19
C VAL A 126 6.71 2.84 1.55
N PHE A 127 6.79 2.77 0.22
CA PHE A 127 7.86 3.40 -0.55
C PHE A 127 7.42 4.75 -1.12
N VAL A 128 8.15 5.80 -0.74
CA VAL A 128 7.86 7.19 -1.10
C VAL A 128 9.00 7.72 -1.96
N ALA A 129 8.66 8.40 -3.07
CA ALA A 129 9.66 8.90 -4.03
C ALA A 129 9.54 10.42 -4.24
N ARG A 130 8.55 10.88 -5.04
CA ARG A 130 8.40 12.29 -5.44
C ARG A 130 8.37 13.30 -4.28
N PRO A 131 7.74 13.03 -3.12
CA PRO A 131 7.80 13.95 -1.98
C PRO A 131 9.22 14.28 -1.53
N PHE A 132 10.14 13.30 -1.51
CA PHE A 132 11.54 13.53 -1.11
C PHE A 132 12.31 14.47 -2.03
N LEU A 133 11.93 14.54 -3.31
CA LEU A 133 12.56 15.46 -4.27
C LEU A 133 12.17 16.92 -4.03
N ARG A 134 11.03 17.16 -3.37
CA ARG A 134 10.49 18.50 -3.09
C ARG A 134 10.76 18.92 -1.65
N GLU A 135 10.70 17.96 -0.74
CA GLU A 135 10.74 18.15 0.71
C GLU A 135 11.68 17.10 1.32
N PRO A 136 12.99 17.38 1.44
CA PRO A 136 13.94 16.41 1.98
C PRO A 136 13.70 16.10 3.46
N ASP A 137 12.96 16.96 4.17
CA ASP A 137 12.52 16.79 5.55
C ASP A 137 11.16 16.07 5.70
N TRP A 138 10.61 15.52 4.61
CA TRP A 138 9.26 14.92 4.58
C TRP A 138 9.05 13.88 5.68
N VAL A 139 10.03 13.02 5.96
CA VAL A 139 9.94 12.00 7.04
C VAL A 139 9.72 12.64 8.40
N PHE A 140 10.37 13.76 8.71
CA PHE A 140 10.18 14.46 9.98
C PHE A 140 8.81 15.12 10.08
N LYS A 141 8.28 15.61 8.95
CA LYS A 141 6.92 16.15 8.89
C LYS A 141 5.87 15.07 9.10
N VAL A 142 6.05 13.89 8.48
CA VAL A 142 5.19 12.73 8.69
C VAL A 142 5.23 12.30 10.14
N ALA A 143 6.42 12.14 10.72
CA ALA A 143 6.60 11.78 12.13
C ALA A 143 5.90 12.77 13.07
N SER A 144 6.10 14.08 12.85
CA SER A 144 5.44 15.15 13.62
C SER A 144 3.91 15.08 13.50
N LYS A 145 3.39 14.86 12.29
CA LYS A 145 1.94 14.77 12.03
C LYS A 145 1.30 13.52 12.65
N LEU A 146 1.98 12.39 12.57
CA LEU A 146 1.52 11.11 13.13
C LEU A 146 1.80 11.00 14.64
N GLY A 147 2.54 11.96 15.23
CA GLY A 147 2.92 11.94 16.64
C GLY A 147 3.93 10.85 16.99
N VAL A 148 4.74 10.41 16.01
CA VAL A 148 5.75 9.37 16.16
C VAL A 148 7.10 10.00 16.44
N ASP A 149 7.83 9.47 17.43
CA ASP A 149 9.20 9.89 17.69
C ASP A 149 10.17 9.28 16.68
N VAL A 150 11.11 10.08 16.19
CA VAL A 150 12.08 9.65 15.17
C VAL A 150 13.47 10.15 15.52
N TRP A 151 14.46 9.29 15.28
CA TRP A 151 15.86 9.64 15.48
C TRP A 151 16.27 10.84 14.61
N ARG A 152 17.07 11.74 15.18
CA ARG A 152 17.64 12.89 14.49
C ARG A 152 19.15 12.91 14.72
N PRO A 153 19.97 13.18 13.68
CA PRO A 153 21.38 13.49 13.89
C PRO A 153 21.50 14.75 14.76
N ASN A 154 22.38 14.70 15.77
CA ASN A 154 22.74 15.85 16.60
C ASN A 154 23.62 16.84 15.83
#